data_AF-A0A5C4IQR5-F1
#
_entry.id   AF-A0A5C4IQR5-F1
#
_cell.length_a   1.000
_cell.length_b   1.000
_cell.length_c   1.000
_cell.angle_alpha   90.00
_cell.angle_beta   90.00
_cell.angle_gamma   90.00
#
_symmetry.space_group_name_H-M   'P 1'
#
loop_
_entity.id
_entity.type
_entity.pdbx_description
1 polymer ?
#
loop_
_entity_poly.entity_id
_entity_poly.type
_entity_poly.pdbx_seq_one_letter_code
_entity_poly.pdbx_strand_id
1 'polypeptide(L)'
;MAKNKTRVARKKKTWNEMSPSSKAGTILVGIAQVSLLVAAQRDISKRPASLVNGPKAAWRAASFINFIGPMGYFIFGRKRGTGAP
;
A
#
# COMPACT_ATOMS: atom_id res chain seq x y z
N MET A 1 44.35 -19.86 -12.40
CA MET A 1 44.16 -19.25 -11.07
C MET A 1 42.77 -18.63 -11.00
N ALA A 2 41.87 -19.18 -10.17
CA ALA A 2 40.47 -18.74 -10.05
C ALA A 2 40.33 -17.57 -9.06
N LYS A 3 39.66 -16.49 -9.47
CA LYS A 3 39.33 -15.34 -8.62
C LYS A 3 37.93 -15.52 -8.04
N ASN A 4 37.80 -16.16 -6.88
CA ASN A 4 36.52 -16.25 -6.18
C ASN A 4 36.22 -14.91 -5.47
N LYS A 5 35.28 -14.14 -6.04
CA LYS A 5 34.62 -13.01 -5.34
C LYS A 5 33.82 -13.58 -4.18
N THR A 6 34.35 -13.50 -2.97
CA THR A 6 33.61 -13.74 -1.73
C THR A 6 32.40 -12.80 -1.69
N ARG A 7 31.19 -13.32 -1.94
CA ARG A 7 29.96 -12.59 -1.64
C ARG A 7 29.91 -12.45 -0.13
N VAL A 8 30.29 -11.29 0.39
CA VAL A 8 30.08 -10.96 1.80
C VAL A 8 28.57 -11.04 2.03
N ALA A 9 28.11 -12.09 2.71
CA ALA A 9 26.70 -12.25 3.03
C ALA A 9 26.28 -11.04 3.86
N ARG A 10 25.40 -10.18 3.32
CA ARG A 10 24.85 -9.02 4.04
C ARG A 10 24.11 -9.56 5.27
N LYS A 11 24.70 -9.45 6.45
CA LYS A 11 24.06 -9.78 7.74
C LYS A 11 22.71 -9.05 7.78
N LYS A 12 21.63 -9.81 7.97
CA LYS A 12 20.28 -9.23 8.17
C LYS A 12 20.31 -8.49 9.51
N LYS A 13 20.28 -7.16 9.49
CA LYS A 13 20.20 -6.36 10.71
C LYS A 13 18.91 -6.73 11.45
N THR A 14 19.06 -7.18 12.68
CA THR A 14 17.93 -7.42 13.59
C THR A 14 17.35 -6.08 14.05
N TRP A 15 16.08 -6.07 14.47
CA TRP A 15 15.35 -4.84 14.83
C TRP A 15 16.04 -3.97 15.88
N ASN A 16 16.80 -4.59 16.81
CA ASN A 16 17.59 -3.89 17.83
C ASN A 16 18.90 -3.28 17.29
N GLU A 17 19.38 -3.72 16.12
CA GLU A 17 20.57 -3.18 15.44
C GLU A 17 20.22 -2.11 14.39
N MET A 18 18.93 -1.80 14.22
CA MET A 18 18.46 -0.75 13.32
C MET A 18 18.67 0.62 13.97
N SER A 19 19.13 1.60 13.18
CA SER A 19 19.18 2.98 13.65
C SER A 19 17.76 3.45 14.03
N PRO A 20 17.62 4.37 14.99
CA PRO A 20 16.32 4.95 15.34
C PRO A 20 15.55 5.48 14.12
N SER A 21 16.27 6.04 13.14
CA SER A 21 15.70 6.51 11.87
C SER A 21 15.13 5.39 11.00
N SER A 22 15.77 4.22 10.93
CA SER A 22 15.27 3.08 10.16
C SER A 22 14.02 2.48 10.80
N LYS A 23 14.00 2.39 12.14
CA LYS A 23 12.82 1.93 12.90
C LYS A 23 11.64 2.89 12.74
N ALA A 24 11.89 4.20 12.84
CA ALA A 24 10.89 5.22 12.58
C ALA A 24 10.34 5.14 11.15
N GLY A 25 11.21 4.94 10.15
CA GLY A 25 10.81 4.72 8.76
C GLY A 25 9.85 3.54 8.59
N THR A 26 10.17 2.39 9.17
CA THR A 26 9.28 1.21 9.12
C THR A 26 7.92 1.47 9.77
N ILE A 27 7.91 2.14 10.93
CA ILE A 27 6.67 2.50 11.62
C ILE A 27 5.82 3.44 10.76
N LEU A 28 6.43 4.47 10.16
CA LEU A 28 5.75 5.41 9.27
C LEU A 28 5.14 4.70 8.06
N VAL A 29 5.88 3.78 7.43
CA VAL A 29 5.38 2.98 6.31
C VAL A 29 4.20 2.11 6.74
N GLY A 30 4.27 1.49 7.92
CA GLY A 30 3.17 0.71 8.48
C GLY A 30 1.92 1.56 8.74
N ILE A 31 2.09 2.73 9.35
CA ILE A 31 0.99 3.69 9.57
C ILE A 31 0.37 4.10 8.24
N ALA A 32 1.19 4.49 7.26
CA ALA A 32 0.72 4.89 5.94
C ALA A 32 -0.09 3.77 5.27
N GLN A 33 0.37 2.51 5.37
CA GLN A 33 -0.35 1.36 4.83
C GLN A 33 -1.73 1.19 5.47
N VAL A 34 -1.80 1.21 6.81
CA VAL A 34 -3.05 1.03 7.55
C VAL A 34 -4.01 2.20 7.28
N SER A 35 -3.51 3.43 7.32
CA SER A 35 -4.30 4.62 6.98
C SER A 35 -4.87 4.55 5.57
N LEU A 36 -4.07 4.10 4.59
CA LEU A 36 -4.50 3.98 3.20
C LEU A 36 -5.56 2.89 3.03
N LEU A 37 -5.40 1.74 3.69
CA LEU A 37 -6.38 0.67 3.71
C LEU A 37 -7.72 1.14 4.29
N VAL A 38 -7.68 1.79 5.45
CA VAL A 38 -8.88 2.33 6.12
C VAL A 38 -9.54 3.40 5.26
N ALA A 39 -8.76 4.28 4.63
CA ALA A 39 -9.28 5.29 3.71
C ALA A 39 -9.97 4.65 2.50
N ALA A 40 -9.37 3.62 1.89
CA ALA A 40 -9.98 2.90 0.77
C ALA A 40 -11.30 2.22 1.19
N GLN A 41 -11.32 1.50 2.32
CA GLN A 41 -12.55 0.87 2.83
C GLN A 41 -13.65 1.88 3.14
N ARG A 42 -13.29 3.02 3.76
CA ARG A 42 -14.24 4.11 4.05
C ARG A 42 -14.78 4.73 2.77
N ASP A 43 -13.93 5.00 1.78
CA ASP A 43 -14.35 5.60 0.50
C ASP A 43 -15.24 4.64 -0.31
N ILE A 44 -14.89 3.34 -0.40
CA ILE A 44 -15.73 2.30 -1.05
C ILE A 44 -17.11 2.19 -0.37
N SER A 45 -17.14 2.27 0.96
CA SER A 45 -18.38 2.17 1.74
C SER A 45 -19.28 3.39 1.51
N LYS A 46 -18.69 4.60 1.56
CA LYS A 46 -19.44 5.86 1.44
C LYS A 46 -19.84 6.20 0.01
N ARG A 47 -19.03 5.87 -1.01
CA ARG A 47 -19.35 6.23 -2.40
C ARG A 47 -20.53 5.40 -2.93
N PRO A 48 -21.50 5.98 -3.62
CA PRO A 48 -22.51 5.21 -4.34
C PRO A 48 -21.85 4.36 -5.44
N ALA A 49 -22.42 3.19 -5.73
CA ALA A 49 -21.83 2.22 -6.66
C ALA A 49 -21.66 2.78 -8.08
N SER A 50 -22.46 3.76 -8.48
CA SER A 50 -22.34 4.49 -9.76
C SER A 50 -21.02 5.25 -9.90
N LEU A 51 -20.39 5.63 -8.79
CA LEU A 51 -19.12 6.36 -8.75
C LEU A 51 -17.91 5.45 -8.50
N VAL A 52 -18.10 4.14 -8.56
CA VAL A 52 -17.05 3.13 -8.42
C VAL A 52 -16.97 2.32 -9.71
N ASN A 53 -15.77 2.16 -10.27
CA ASN A 53 -15.55 1.37 -11.49
C ASN A 53 -15.60 -0.12 -11.17
N GLY A 54 -16.80 -0.71 -11.21
CA GLY A 54 -17.02 -2.14 -10.96
C GLY A 54 -17.49 -2.44 -9.54
N PRO A 55 -17.53 -3.73 -9.15
CA PRO A 55 -18.14 -4.15 -7.89
C PRO A 55 -17.37 -3.65 -6.67
N LYS A 56 -18.07 -3.05 -5.70
CA LYS A 56 -17.48 -2.62 -4.42
C LYS A 56 -16.77 -3.77 -3.69
N ALA A 57 -17.32 -4.99 -3.76
CA ALA A 57 -16.73 -6.17 -3.14
C ALA A 57 -15.35 -6.51 -3.74
N ALA A 58 -15.20 -6.39 -5.07
CA ALA A 58 -13.93 -6.62 -5.74
C ALA A 58 -12.87 -5.60 -5.28
N TRP A 59 -13.25 -4.32 -5.18
CA TRP A 59 -12.33 -3.28 -4.68
C TRP A 59 -12.00 -3.44 -3.19
N ARG A 60 -12.94 -3.93 -2.38
CA ARG A 60 -12.67 -4.30 -0.99
C ARG A 60 -11.62 -5.40 -0.92
N ALA A 61 -11.81 -6.49 -1.66
CA ALA A 61 -10.85 -7.59 -1.73
C ALA A 61 -9.49 -7.11 -2.24
N ALA A 62 -9.47 -6.34 -3.32
CA ALA A 62 -8.25 -5.77 -3.90
C ALA A 62 -7.50 -4.93 -2.86
N SER A 63 -8.18 -4.11 -2.05
CA SER A 63 -7.55 -3.26 -1.03
C SER A 63 -6.72 -4.02 0.01
N PHE A 64 -6.97 -5.31 0.24
CA PHE A 64 -6.16 -6.12 1.16
C PHE A 64 -4.79 -6.52 0.57
N ILE A 65 -4.54 -6.27 -0.72
CA ILE A 65 -3.28 -6.58 -1.39
C ILE A 65 -2.28 -5.44 -1.16
N ASN A 66 -1.61 -5.44 0.00
CA ASN A 66 -0.53 -4.50 0.34
C ASN A 66 -0.85 -3.05 -0.05
N PHE A 67 0.11 -2.31 -0.63
CA PHE A 67 -0.09 -0.96 -1.14
C PHE A 67 -0.77 -0.93 -2.51
N ILE A 68 -0.62 -1.98 -3.32
CA ILE A 68 -1.12 -2.04 -4.70
C ILE A 68 -2.65 -1.96 -4.71
N GLY A 69 -3.31 -2.65 -3.79
CA GLY A 69 -4.76 -2.68 -3.67
C GLY A 69 -5.39 -1.32 -3.44
N PRO A 70 -5.09 -0.66 -2.30
CA PRO A 70 -5.64 0.65 -1.98
C PRO A 70 -5.25 1.72 -3.00
N MET A 71 -4.00 1.72 -3.47
CA MET A 71 -3.55 2.65 -4.53
C MET A 71 -4.32 2.42 -5.84
N GLY A 72 -4.47 1.16 -6.25
CA GLY A 72 -5.21 0.78 -7.45
C GLY A 72 -6.68 1.19 -7.38
N TYR A 73 -7.30 1.11 -6.20
CA TYR A 73 -8.65 1.62 -5.98
C TYR A 73 -8.74 3.14 -6.20
N PHE A 74 -7.83 3.92 -5.61
CA PHE A 74 -7.88 5.38 -5.77
C PHE A 74 -7.57 5.84 -7.19
N ILE A 75 -6.72 5.12 -7.92
CA ILE A 75 -6.34 5.45 -9.30
C ILE A 75 -7.41 4.99 -10.30
N PHE A 76 -7.85 3.74 -10.23
CA PHE A 76 -8.71 3.11 -11.24
C PHE A 76 -10.13 2.84 -10.75
N GLY A 77 -10.29 2.51 -9.46
CA GLY A 77 -11.58 2.15 -8.85
C GLY A 77 -12.50 3.34 -8.61
N ARG A 78 -11.96 4.55 -8.45
CA ARG A 78 -12.74 5.75 -8.17
C ARG A 78 -13.13 6.48 -9.46
N LYS A 79 -14.44 6.59 -9.74
CA LYS A 79 -14.94 7.56 -10.73
C LYS A 79 -15.07 8.90 -10.04
N ARG A 80 -14.43 9.93 -10.60
CA ARG A 80 -14.86 11.31 -10.32
C ARG A 80 -16.18 11.44 -11.05
N GLY A 81 -17.28 11.58 -10.31
CA GLY A 81 -18.52 12.06 -10.92
C GLY A 81 -18.14 13.34 -11.63
N THR A 82 -18.33 13.37 -12.94
CA THR A 82 -18.22 14.59 -13.73
C THR A 82 -19.16 15.59 -13.09
N GLY A 83 -18.63 16.47 -12.25
CA GLY A 83 -19.19 17.80 -12.13
C GLY A 83 -18.99 18.43 -13.49
N ALA A 84 -20.07 18.45 -14.27
CA ALA A 84 -20.30 19.42 -15.31
C ALA A 84 -21.77 19.80 -15.19
N PRO A 85 -22.14 21.08 -15.35
CA PRO A 85 -21.33 22.23 -15.76
C PRO A 85 -20.55 22.92 -14.62
#